data_AF-A0A0V1D6S5-F1
#
_entry.id   AF-A0A0V1D6S5-F1
#
_cell.length_a   1.000
_cell.length_b   1.000
_cell.length_c   1.000
_cell.angle_alpha   90.00
_cell.angle_beta   90.00
_cell.angle_gamma   90.00
#
_symmetry.space_group_name_H-M   'P 1'
#
loop_
_entity.id
_entity.type
_entity.pdbx_description
1 polymer ?
#
loop_
_entity_poly.entity_id
_entity_poly.type
_entity_poly.pdbx_seq_one_letter_code
_entity_poly.pdbx_strand_id
1 'polypeptide(L)'
;LKVLLQIIFNMIQLACFALMAGMIMRLKLFLTPQMCIIVSLLFSEKFLCDIVGFQVKKRWFFAACIALLSCMSVAGIRNINEERNIIGEFENADMENLFDWINTRTLPNAVFACSIPLSANLKLTTERPIVIHPHYEDTELRKRTKQVYEMYSRRSPEKFIQALQKLHVNYLIIENWVCLKDSKDNCSQTDIWDYVDAKSRGQSESICRRLLADDQKFLPVVYSHGGYFVFKVQ
;
A
#
# COMPACT_ATOMS: atom_id res chain seq x y z
N LEU A 1 41.74 -16.33 -2.47
CA LEU A 1 40.94 -16.74 -1.28
C LEU A 1 39.87 -15.71 -0.88
N LYS A 2 40.22 -14.45 -0.57
CA LYS A 2 39.24 -13.42 -0.15
C LYS A 2 38.10 -13.15 -1.17
N VAL A 3 38.44 -13.05 -2.46
CA VAL A 3 37.44 -12.82 -3.53
C VAL A 3 36.50 -14.03 -3.69
N LEU A 4 37.02 -15.25 -3.60
CA LEU A 4 36.21 -16.47 -3.67
C LEU A 4 35.20 -16.53 -2.52
N LEU A 5 35.62 -16.16 -1.30
CA LEU A 5 34.73 -16.11 -0.14
C LEU A 5 33.60 -15.08 -0.31
N GLN A 6 33.92 -13.91 -0.89
CA GLN A 6 32.92 -12.89 -1.22
C GLN A 6 31.90 -13.39 -2.26
N ILE A 7 32.35 -14.11 -3.28
CA ILE A 7 31.46 -14.67 -4.30
C ILE A 7 30.54 -15.73 -3.68
N ILE A 8 31.08 -16.65 -2.88
CA ILE A 8 30.31 -17.67 -2.17
C ILE A 8 29.25 -17.02 -1.28
N PHE A 9 29.63 -15.97 -0.55
CA PHE A 9 28.70 -15.21 0.30
C PHE A 9 27.55 -14.62 -0.52
N ASN A 10 27.83 -13.93 -1.63
CA ASN A 10 26.78 -13.37 -2.48
C ASN A 10 25.90 -14.45 -3.14
N MET A 11 26.45 -15.63 -3.47
CA MET A 11 25.67 -16.74 -4.01
C MET A 11 24.71 -17.33 -2.96
N ILE A 12 25.17 -17.52 -1.72
CA ILE A 12 24.32 -17.96 -0.61
C ILE A 12 23.24 -16.92 -0.35
N GLN A 13 23.62 -15.64 -0.30
CA GLN A 13 22.69 -14.54 -0.09
C GLN A 13 21.64 -14.46 -1.21
N LEU A 14 22.05 -14.65 -2.47
CA LEU A 14 21.15 -14.74 -3.61
C LEU A 14 20.15 -15.88 -3.45
N ALA A 15 20.62 -17.08 -3.06
CA ALA A 15 19.75 -18.23 -2.83
C ALA A 15 18.73 -17.97 -1.71
N CYS A 16 19.14 -17.38 -0.60
CA CYS A 16 18.24 -17.00 0.49
C CYS A 16 17.18 -15.98 0.02
N PHE A 17 17.58 -14.92 -0.70
CA PHE A 17 16.62 -13.94 -1.23
C PHE A 17 15.71 -14.52 -2.30
N ALA A 18 16.19 -15.46 -3.12
CA ALA A 18 15.37 -16.13 -4.13
C ALA A 18 14.28 -16.98 -3.46
N LEU A 19 14.63 -17.70 -2.39
CA LEU A 19 13.67 -18.46 -1.58
C LEU A 19 12.63 -17.53 -0.96
N MET A 20 13.06 -16.44 -0.32
CA MET A 20 12.14 -15.45 0.25
C MET A 20 11.23 -14.79 -0.81
N ALA A 21 11.79 -14.47 -1.99
CA ALA A 21 11.04 -13.90 -3.11
C ALA A 21 10.03 -14.87 -3.73
N GLY A 22 10.32 -16.18 -3.69
CA GLY A 22 9.37 -17.23 -4.07
C GLY A 22 8.22 -17.37 -3.08
N MET A 23 8.48 -17.18 -1.78
CA MET A 23 7.45 -17.22 -0.74
C MET A 23 6.58 -15.94 -0.72
N ILE A 24 7.19 -14.77 -0.93
CA ILE A 24 6.53 -13.47 -0.78
C ILE A 24 6.85 -12.57 -1.98
N MET A 25 5.85 -12.31 -2.82
CA MET A 25 5.98 -11.49 -4.04
C MET A 25 6.60 -10.10 -3.79
N ARG A 26 6.26 -9.46 -2.66
CA ARG A 26 6.78 -8.14 -2.30
C ARG A 26 8.29 -8.14 -1.96
N LEU A 27 8.87 -9.29 -1.58
CA LEU A 27 10.28 -9.40 -1.25
C LEU A 27 11.19 -9.59 -2.48
N LYS A 28 10.62 -9.68 -3.69
CA LYS A 28 11.37 -9.67 -4.95
C LYS A 28 12.30 -8.46 -5.08
N LEU A 29 11.96 -7.35 -4.41
CA LEU A 29 12.80 -6.15 -4.35
C LEU A 29 14.20 -6.43 -3.79
N PHE A 30 14.32 -7.32 -2.79
CA PHE A 30 15.62 -7.64 -2.18
C PHE A 30 16.46 -8.60 -3.03
N LEU A 31 15.82 -9.36 -3.92
CA LEU A 31 16.48 -10.27 -4.85
C LEU A 31 17.17 -9.50 -5.99
N THR A 32 16.56 -8.43 -6.49
CA THR A 32 17.03 -7.70 -7.69
C THR A 32 18.49 -7.23 -7.60
N PRO A 33 18.96 -6.56 -6.53
CA PRO A 33 20.35 -6.13 -6.43
C PRO A 33 21.35 -7.29 -6.46
N GLN A 34 21.01 -8.41 -5.82
CA GLN A 34 21.86 -9.60 -5.79
C GLN A 34 21.94 -10.29 -7.15
N MET A 35 20.82 -10.33 -7.88
CA MET A 35 20.81 -10.78 -9.28
C MET A 35 21.72 -9.91 -10.14
N CYS A 36 21.66 -8.57 -10.01
CA CYS A 36 22.53 -7.66 -10.76
C CYS A 36 24.03 -7.93 -10.50
N ILE A 37 24.41 -8.16 -9.24
CA ILE A 37 25.80 -8.46 -8.85
C ILE A 37 26.24 -9.79 -9.48
N ILE A 38 25.47 -10.87 -9.30
CA ILE A 38 25.84 -12.19 -9.84
C ILE A 38 25.85 -12.19 -11.37
N VAL A 39 24.89 -11.51 -12.01
CA VAL A 39 24.87 -11.36 -13.47
C VAL A 39 26.14 -10.64 -13.94
N SER A 40 26.57 -9.55 -13.28
CA SER A 40 27.80 -8.85 -13.66
C SER A 40 29.06 -9.74 -13.59
N LEU A 41 29.10 -10.71 -12.66
CA LEU A 41 30.18 -11.69 -12.56
C LEU A 41 30.18 -12.68 -13.73
N LEU A 42 29.00 -13.07 -14.23
CA LEU A 42 28.86 -13.92 -15.42
C LEU A 42 29.37 -13.22 -16.69
N PHE A 43 29.35 -11.89 -16.74
CA PHE A 43 29.91 -11.11 -17.84
C PHE A 43 31.42 -10.84 -17.69
N SER A 44 32.08 -11.36 -16.65
CA SER A 44 33.52 -11.21 -16.43
C SER A 44 34.32 -12.36 -17.05
N GLU A 45 35.18 -12.02 -18.02
CA GLU A 45 36.05 -12.97 -18.73
C GLU A 45 36.95 -13.77 -17.77
N LYS A 46 37.52 -13.11 -16.76
CA LYS A 46 38.40 -13.76 -15.77
C LYS A 46 37.64 -14.78 -14.93
N PHE A 47 36.40 -14.48 -14.55
CA PHE A 47 35.60 -15.40 -13.75
C PHE A 47 35.26 -16.68 -14.54
N LEU A 48 34.84 -16.54 -15.80
CA LEU A 48 34.50 -17.69 -16.66
C LEU A 48 35.72 -18.52 -17.07
N CYS A 49 36.84 -17.88 -17.37
CA CYS A 49 38.07 -18.57 -17.75
C CYS A 49 38.76 -19.25 -16.56
N ASP A 50 38.93 -18.55 -15.42
CA ASP A 50 39.75 -19.03 -14.31
C ASP A 50 39.00 -19.97 -13.36
N ILE A 51 37.68 -19.82 -13.22
CA ILE A 51 36.87 -20.59 -12.25
C ILE A 51 36.01 -21.65 -12.95
N VAL A 52 35.39 -21.33 -14.09
CA VAL A 52 34.51 -22.26 -14.83
C VAL A 52 35.28 -23.06 -15.89
N GLY A 53 36.50 -22.65 -16.24
CA GLY A 53 37.35 -23.34 -17.22
C GLY A 53 36.91 -23.16 -18.67
N PHE A 54 36.06 -22.17 -18.96
CA PHE A 54 35.48 -21.94 -20.28
C PHE A 54 36.41 -21.07 -21.14
N GLN A 55 37.23 -21.70 -21.98
CA GLN A 55 38.21 -21.01 -22.84
C GLN A 55 37.56 -20.52 -24.14
N VAL A 56 36.94 -19.34 -24.12
CA VAL A 56 36.32 -18.72 -25.31
C VAL A 56 37.18 -17.57 -25.78
N LYS A 57 37.39 -17.45 -27.11
CA LYS A 57 38.08 -16.26 -27.64
C LYS A 57 37.27 -15.02 -27.29
N LYS A 58 37.93 -14.01 -26.71
CA LYS A 58 37.34 -12.74 -26.28
C LYS A 58 36.29 -12.17 -27.25
N ARG A 59 36.57 -12.18 -28.56
CA ARG A 59 35.65 -11.68 -29.60
C ARG A 59 34.29 -12.39 -29.61
N TRP A 60 34.28 -13.72 -29.42
CA TRP A 60 33.05 -14.51 -29.40
C TRP A 60 32.27 -14.33 -28.10
N PHE A 61 32.96 -14.20 -26.97
CA PHE A 61 32.33 -13.90 -25.68
C PHE A 61 31.61 -12.54 -25.72
N PHE A 62 32.30 -11.48 -26.14
CA PHE A 62 31.67 -10.16 -26.29
C PHE A 62 30.51 -10.16 -27.28
N ALA A 63 30.63 -10.87 -28.40
CA ALA A 63 29.52 -11.01 -29.35
C ALA A 63 28.30 -11.70 -28.73
N ALA A 64 28.49 -12.77 -27.95
CA ALA A 64 27.41 -13.45 -27.24
C ALA A 64 26.75 -12.55 -26.19
N CYS A 65 27.54 -11.77 -25.45
CA CYS A 65 27.04 -10.81 -24.47
C CYS A 65 26.17 -9.72 -25.13
N ILE A 66 26.64 -9.15 -26.25
CA ILE A 66 25.90 -8.14 -27.02
C ILE A 66 24.61 -8.74 -27.62
N ALA A 67 24.68 -9.97 -28.13
CA ALA A 67 23.51 -10.67 -28.65
C ALA A 67 22.46 -10.89 -27.56
N LEU A 68 22.86 -11.38 -26.39
CA LEU A 68 21.97 -11.59 -25.25
C LEU A 68 21.31 -10.29 -24.78
N LEU A 69 22.10 -9.22 -24.61
CA LEU A 69 21.59 -7.90 -24.22
C LEU A 69 20.62 -7.35 -25.28
N SER A 70 20.93 -7.50 -26.56
CA SER A 70 20.04 -7.08 -27.66
C SER A 70 18.70 -7.83 -27.62
N CYS A 71 18.72 -9.16 -27.45
CA CYS A 71 17.51 -9.97 -27.34
C CYS A 71 16.65 -9.57 -26.14
N MET A 72 17.26 -9.37 -24.97
CA MET A 72 16.55 -8.94 -23.76
C MET A 72 15.98 -7.52 -23.89
N SER A 73 16.69 -6.64 -24.60
CA SER A 73 16.26 -5.25 -24.82
C SER A 73 14.98 -5.15 -25.64
N VAL A 74 14.68 -6.09 -26.54
CA VAL A 74 13.41 -6.09 -27.30
C VAL A 74 12.21 -6.18 -26.37
N ALA A 75 12.19 -7.16 -25.47
CA ALA A 75 11.13 -7.30 -24.47
C ALA A 75 11.15 -6.14 -23.45
N GLY A 76 12.35 -5.69 -23.05
CA GLY A 76 12.52 -4.56 -22.14
C GLY A 76 11.94 -3.26 -22.68
N ILE A 77 12.21 -2.91 -23.93
CA ILE A 77 11.67 -1.72 -24.60
C ILE A 77 10.16 -1.82 -24.73
N ARG A 78 9.62 -3.00 -25.08
CA ARG A 78 8.16 -3.18 -25.16
C ARG A 78 7.50 -2.91 -23.81
N ASN A 79 8.01 -3.51 -22.74
CA ASN A 79 7.46 -3.33 -21.40
C ASN A 79 7.60 -1.87 -20.93
N ILE A 80 8.77 -1.24 -21.16
CA ILE A 80 8.99 0.17 -20.79
C ILE A 80 8.05 1.09 -21.58
N ASN A 81 7.83 0.83 -22.86
CA ASN A 81 6.91 1.61 -23.66
C ASN A 81 5.46 1.43 -23.18
N GLU A 82 5.05 0.21 -22.84
CA GLU A 82 3.75 -0.05 -22.22
C GLU A 82 3.58 0.77 -20.94
N GLU A 83 4.54 0.74 -20.02
CA GLU A 83 4.51 1.53 -18.78
C GLU A 83 4.56 3.04 -19.03
N ARG A 84 5.39 3.52 -19.98
CA ARG A 84 5.48 4.94 -20.34
C ARG A 84 4.25 5.46 -21.08
N ASN A 85 3.51 4.57 -21.75
CA ASN A 85 2.25 4.91 -22.38
C ASN A 85 1.12 5.04 -21.35
N ILE A 86 1.33 4.62 -20.10
CA ILE A 86 0.45 4.98 -18.97
C ILE A 86 0.74 6.44 -18.61
N ILE A 87 0.25 7.35 -19.46
CA ILE A 87 0.25 8.78 -19.18
C ILE A 87 -1.06 9.08 -18.45
N GLY A 88 -0.94 9.20 -17.14
CA GLY A 88 -1.98 9.66 -16.24
C GLY A 88 -1.32 9.89 -14.89
N GLU A 89 -1.23 11.14 -14.47
CA GLU A 89 -1.06 11.43 -13.05
C GLU A 89 -2.26 10.82 -12.32
N PHE A 90 -2.13 10.50 -11.03
CA PHE A 90 -3.27 10.02 -10.25
C PHE A 90 -4.35 11.10 -10.26
N GLU A 91 -5.29 10.99 -11.20
CA GLU A 91 -6.37 11.95 -11.39
C GLU A 91 -7.57 11.44 -10.60
N ASN A 92 -7.86 12.13 -9.51
CA ASN A 92 -9.04 11.87 -8.71
C ASN A 92 -9.68 13.20 -8.33
N ALA A 93 -10.40 13.78 -9.29
CA ALA A 93 -11.08 15.07 -9.13
C ALA A 93 -11.97 15.11 -7.88
N ASP A 94 -12.64 14.00 -7.55
CA ASP A 94 -13.48 13.89 -6.35
C ASP A 94 -12.66 14.01 -5.05
N MET A 95 -11.47 13.40 -5.01
CA MET A 95 -10.53 13.51 -3.89
C MET A 95 -9.92 14.91 -3.79
N GLU A 96 -9.58 15.52 -4.93
CA GLU A 96 -9.06 16.88 -4.98
C GLU A 96 -10.10 17.88 -4.46
N ASN A 97 -11.37 17.74 -4.88
CA ASN A 97 -12.48 18.55 -4.38
C ASN A 97 -12.64 18.40 -2.85
N LEU A 98 -12.48 17.19 -2.32
CA LEU A 98 -12.49 16.95 -0.87
C LEU A 98 -11.35 17.70 -0.18
N PHE A 99 -10.14 17.64 -0.72
CA PHE A 99 -8.97 18.30 -0.11
C PHE A 99 -9.02 19.82 -0.22
N ASP A 100 -9.54 20.36 -1.32
CA ASP A 100 -9.81 21.79 -1.46
C ASP A 100 -10.85 22.26 -0.43
N TRP A 101 -11.92 21.49 -0.24
CA TRP A 101 -12.89 21.76 0.82
C TRP A 101 -12.25 21.70 2.22
N ILE A 102 -11.42 20.70 2.51
CA ILE A 102 -10.70 20.61 3.79
C ILE A 102 -9.83 21.85 4.01
N ASN A 103 -9.09 22.28 2.99
CA ASN A 103 -8.21 23.44 3.08
C ASN A 103 -8.98 24.75 3.31
N THR A 104 -10.13 24.92 2.65
CA THR A 104 -10.90 26.17 2.69
C THR A 104 -11.92 26.25 3.83
N ARG A 105 -12.41 25.11 4.33
CA ARG A 105 -13.54 25.05 5.29
C ARG A 105 -13.20 24.50 6.66
N THR A 106 -11.99 23.98 6.88
CA THR A 106 -11.59 23.42 8.18
C THR A 106 -10.37 24.12 8.79
N LEU A 107 -10.29 24.10 10.12
CA LEU A 107 -9.18 24.71 10.85
C LEU A 107 -7.85 23.99 10.55
N PRO A 108 -6.70 24.70 10.54
CA PRO A 108 -5.39 24.08 10.29
C PRO A 108 -5.02 22.95 11.25
N ASN A 109 -5.52 23.01 12.49
CA ASN A 109 -5.29 22.02 13.53
C ASN A 109 -6.41 20.97 13.63
N ALA A 110 -7.38 20.96 12.71
CA ALA A 110 -8.46 20.00 12.71
C ALA A 110 -7.92 18.57 12.45
N VAL A 111 -8.33 17.64 13.31
CA VAL A 111 -7.85 16.25 13.30
C VAL A 111 -8.82 15.37 12.51
N PHE A 112 -8.28 14.60 11.56
CA PHE A 112 -9.06 13.73 10.68
C PHE A 112 -8.84 12.24 10.96
N ALA A 113 -9.92 11.47 10.92
CA ALA A 113 -9.90 10.02 10.86
C ALA A 113 -10.52 9.56 9.52
N CYS A 114 -9.83 8.66 8.82
CA CYS A 114 -10.26 8.10 7.54
C CYS A 114 -9.56 6.76 7.32
N SER A 115 -9.68 6.17 6.13
CA SER A 115 -8.91 4.97 5.78
C SER A 115 -7.41 5.30 5.65
N ILE A 116 -6.55 4.29 5.82
CA ILE A 116 -5.09 4.45 5.64
C ILE A 116 -4.73 5.09 4.28
N PRO A 117 -5.20 4.61 3.12
CA PRO A 117 -4.82 5.21 1.84
C PRO A 117 -5.27 6.67 1.72
N LEU A 118 -6.46 7.03 2.23
CA LEU A 118 -6.93 8.41 2.21
C LEU A 118 -6.13 9.29 3.18
N SER A 119 -5.75 8.78 4.35
CA SER A 119 -5.02 9.53 5.37
C SER A 119 -3.66 10.04 4.88
N ALA A 120 -2.94 9.23 4.10
CA ALA A 120 -1.65 9.61 3.53
C ALA A 120 -1.79 10.78 2.56
N ASN A 121 -2.75 10.69 1.63
CA ASN A 121 -3.04 11.76 0.67
C ASN A 121 -3.53 13.03 1.37
N LEU A 122 -4.45 12.89 2.34
CA LEU A 122 -4.96 14.02 3.13
C LEU A 122 -3.82 14.77 3.82
N LYS A 123 -2.90 14.04 4.48
CA LYS A 123 -1.78 14.67 5.18
C LYS A 123 -0.82 15.38 4.22
N LEU A 124 -0.53 14.78 3.07
CA LEU A 124 0.39 15.36 2.09
C LEU A 124 -0.21 16.60 1.40
N THR A 125 -1.51 16.62 1.13
CA THR A 125 -2.15 17.71 0.37
C THR A 125 -2.69 18.84 1.24
N THR A 126 -3.11 18.55 2.47
CA THR A 126 -3.78 19.55 3.34
C THR A 126 -2.99 19.91 4.59
N GLU A 127 -1.91 19.18 4.85
CA GLU A 127 -1.07 19.24 6.05
C GLU A 127 -1.82 19.03 7.38
N ARG A 128 -3.12 18.70 7.35
CA ARG A 128 -3.95 18.52 8.54
C ARG A 128 -3.48 17.34 9.39
N PRO A 129 -3.60 17.42 10.72
CA PRO A 129 -3.34 16.29 11.60
C PRO A 129 -4.21 15.06 11.26
N ILE A 130 -3.59 13.89 11.21
CA ILE A 130 -4.25 12.59 11.00
C ILE A 130 -4.08 11.70 12.23
N VAL A 131 -5.12 10.92 12.53
CA VAL A 131 -5.14 10.03 13.71
C VAL A 131 -4.38 8.73 13.46
N ILE A 132 -4.38 8.28 12.20
CA ILE A 132 -3.81 7.00 11.79
C ILE A 132 -2.73 7.23 10.73
N HIS A 133 -1.72 6.36 10.69
CA HIS A 133 -0.64 6.38 9.70
C HIS A 133 -0.18 4.92 9.45
N PRO A 134 0.29 4.54 8.24
CA PRO A 134 0.72 3.17 7.92
C PRO A 134 2.06 2.74 8.58
N HIS A 135 2.18 2.89 9.90
CA HIS A 135 3.26 2.31 10.71
C HIS A 135 2.73 1.08 11.45
N TYR A 136 2.86 -0.08 10.81
CA TYR A 136 2.35 -1.34 11.34
C TYR A 136 3.20 -1.88 12.50
N GLU A 137 4.44 -1.43 12.63
CA GLU A 137 5.38 -1.85 13.65
C GLU A 137 4.99 -1.28 15.03
N ASP A 138 4.44 -0.07 15.04
CA ASP A 138 4.04 0.64 16.25
C ASP A 138 2.76 0.02 16.86
N THR A 139 2.82 -0.33 18.14
CA THR A 139 1.70 -0.97 18.84
C THR A 139 0.55 0.00 19.13
N GLU A 140 0.85 1.27 19.40
CA GLU A 140 -0.15 2.28 19.71
C GLU A 140 -0.88 2.72 18.45
N LEU A 141 -0.14 2.99 17.36
CA LEU A 141 -0.75 3.33 16.07
C LEU A 141 -1.64 2.22 15.54
N ARG A 142 -1.27 0.95 15.73
CA ARG A 142 -2.14 -0.19 15.42
C ARG A 142 -3.45 -0.18 16.22
N LYS A 143 -3.39 0.13 17.52
CA LYS A 143 -4.60 0.24 18.37
C LYS A 143 -5.51 1.36 17.89
N ARG A 144 -4.96 2.55 17.61
CA ARG A 144 -5.72 3.69 17.08
C ARG A 144 -6.33 3.38 15.71
N THR A 145 -5.56 2.75 14.83
CA THR A 145 -6.03 2.29 13.52
C THR A 145 -7.20 1.32 13.67
N LYS A 146 -7.08 0.34 14.58
CA LYS A 146 -8.17 -0.59 14.87
C LYS A 146 -9.43 0.15 15.33
N GLN A 147 -9.31 1.14 16.22
CA GLN A 147 -10.44 1.95 16.69
C GLN A 147 -11.10 2.75 15.56
N VAL A 148 -10.33 3.36 14.65
CA VAL A 148 -10.92 4.06 13.49
C VAL A 148 -11.62 3.08 12.54
N TYR A 149 -10.99 1.93 12.26
CA TYR A 149 -11.58 0.90 11.41
C TYR A 149 -12.79 0.20 12.03
N GLU A 150 -13.07 0.36 13.33
CA GLU A 150 -14.33 -0.11 13.95
C GLU A 150 -15.56 0.47 13.28
N MET A 151 -15.45 1.53 12.45
CA MET A 151 -16.52 2.01 11.58
C MET A 151 -17.10 0.93 10.65
N TYR A 152 -16.34 -0.11 10.30
CA TYR A 152 -16.86 -1.22 9.49
C TYR A 152 -17.48 -2.35 10.33
N SER A 153 -17.40 -2.26 11.66
CA SER A 153 -18.01 -3.25 12.56
C SER A 153 -19.51 -3.02 12.72
N ARG A 154 -20.22 -4.05 13.21
CA ARG A 154 -21.66 -4.02 13.53
C ARG A 154 -21.95 -3.61 14.99
N ARG A 155 -21.01 -2.91 15.63
CA ARG A 155 -21.12 -2.46 17.02
C ARG A 155 -22.03 -1.22 17.14
N SER A 156 -22.27 -0.79 18.38
CA SER A 156 -23.00 0.44 18.69
C SER A 156 -22.25 1.68 18.15
N PRO A 157 -22.89 2.52 17.30
CA PRO A 157 -22.30 3.76 16.80
C PRO A 157 -21.93 4.73 17.92
N GLU A 158 -22.71 4.77 18.99
CA GLU A 158 -22.49 5.67 20.13
C GLU A 158 -21.15 5.39 20.80
N LYS A 159 -20.81 4.11 21.00
CA LYS A 159 -19.50 3.71 21.56
C LYS A 159 -18.35 4.05 20.61
N PHE A 160 -18.57 3.89 19.32
CA PHE A 160 -17.58 4.25 18.30
C PHE A 160 -17.31 5.76 18.27
N ILE A 161 -18.36 6.58 18.29
CA ILE A 161 -18.24 8.04 18.35
C ILE A 161 -17.48 8.48 19.61
N GLN A 162 -17.79 7.89 20.77
CA GLN A 162 -17.03 8.14 22.01
C GLN A 162 -15.55 7.75 21.87
N ALA A 163 -15.23 6.68 21.15
CA ALA A 163 -13.84 6.29 20.89
C ALA A 163 -13.12 7.32 20.00
N LEU A 164 -13.78 7.83 18.96
CA LEU A 164 -13.23 8.90 18.13
C LEU A 164 -13.02 10.20 18.93
N GLN A 165 -13.97 10.56 19.80
CA GLN A 165 -13.85 11.74 20.65
C GLN A 165 -12.66 11.63 21.62
N LYS A 166 -12.38 10.45 22.16
CA LYS A 166 -11.18 10.17 22.99
C LYS A 166 -9.87 10.29 22.22
N LEU A 167 -9.91 10.08 20.90
CA LEU A 167 -8.77 10.29 20.00
C LEU A 167 -8.67 11.73 19.49
N HIS A 168 -9.51 12.64 20.00
CA HIS A 168 -9.58 14.05 19.59
C HIS A 168 -9.85 14.23 18.10
N VAL A 169 -10.67 13.35 17.50
CA VAL A 169 -11.07 13.46 16.10
C VAL A 169 -12.11 14.56 15.94
N ASN A 170 -11.87 15.50 15.03
CA ASN A 170 -12.85 16.53 14.65
C ASN A 170 -13.74 16.06 13.49
N TYR A 171 -13.14 15.38 12.51
CA TYR A 171 -13.83 14.94 11.30
C TYR A 171 -13.55 13.47 10.98
N LEU A 172 -14.60 12.72 10.67
CA LEU A 172 -14.53 11.34 10.17
C LEU A 172 -14.86 11.34 8.68
N ILE A 173 -14.00 10.77 7.85
CA ILE A 173 -14.25 10.62 6.40
C ILE A 173 -14.54 9.15 6.09
N ILE A 174 -15.66 8.92 5.42
CA ILE A 174 -16.09 7.59 4.94
C ILE A 174 -16.12 7.59 3.41
N GLU A 175 -15.46 6.60 2.83
CA GLU A 175 -15.47 6.31 1.40
C GLU A 175 -16.58 5.32 1.07
N ASN A 176 -17.52 5.74 0.22
CA ASN A 176 -18.74 4.99 -0.10
C ASN A 176 -18.42 3.61 -0.70
N TRP A 177 -17.49 3.55 -1.66
CA TRP A 177 -17.10 2.29 -2.32
C TRP A 177 -16.36 1.31 -1.39
N VAL A 178 -15.84 1.76 -0.25
CA VAL A 178 -15.24 0.85 0.74
C VAL A 178 -16.31 0.35 1.70
N CYS A 179 -17.21 1.24 2.14
CA CYS A 179 -18.27 0.90 3.08
C CYS A 179 -19.38 0.02 2.47
N LEU A 180 -19.82 0.36 1.26
CA LEU A 180 -20.90 -0.34 0.57
C LEU A 180 -20.42 -1.51 -0.30
N LYS A 181 -19.12 -1.84 -0.27
CA LYS A 181 -18.61 -2.98 -1.03
C LYS A 181 -19.18 -4.28 -0.50
N ASP A 182 -20.18 -4.82 -1.19
CA ASP A 182 -20.59 -6.20 -1.00
C ASP A 182 -19.53 -7.11 -1.60
N SER A 183 -19.00 -8.04 -0.81
CA SER A 183 -18.02 -9.00 -1.30
C SER A 183 -18.71 -10.30 -1.69
N LYS A 184 -18.50 -10.75 -2.92
CA LYS A 184 -18.86 -12.10 -3.35
C LYS A 184 -18.07 -13.18 -2.59
N ASP A 185 -16.84 -12.87 -2.18
CA ASP A 185 -15.89 -13.81 -1.56
C ASP A 185 -15.63 -13.58 -0.07
N ASN A 186 -16.57 -12.97 0.68
CA ASN A 186 -16.40 -12.63 2.10
C ASN A 186 -15.10 -11.84 2.44
N CYS A 187 -14.64 -10.98 1.54
CA CYS A 187 -13.43 -10.16 1.65
C CYS A 187 -13.73 -8.65 1.73
N SER A 188 -14.95 -8.26 2.13
CA SER A 188 -15.25 -6.85 2.40
C SER A 188 -14.67 -6.42 3.75
N GLN A 189 -14.59 -5.10 3.99
CA GLN A 189 -14.17 -4.61 5.31
C GLN A 189 -15.12 -5.06 6.43
N THR A 190 -16.41 -5.14 6.13
CA THR A 190 -17.42 -5.64 7.06
C THR A 190 -17.18 -7.12 7.38
N ASP A 191 -16.85 -7.95 6.37
CA ASP A 191 -16.58 -9.38 6.57
C ASP A 191 -15.34 -9.61 7.46
N ILE A 192 -14.29 -8.81 7.25
CA ILE A 192 -13.08 -8.83 8.10
C ILE A 192 -13.45 -8.52 9.54
N TRP A 193 -14.32 -7.53 9.77
CA TRP A 193 -14.77 -7.20 11.12
C TRP A 193 -15.73 -8.23 11.72
N ASP A 194 -16.57 -8.87 10.92
CA ASP A 194 -17.41 -9.98 11.36
C ASP A 194 -16.56 -11.21 11.77
N TYR A 195 -15.36 -11.38 11.19
CA TYR A 195 -14.38 -12.36 11.66
C TYR A 195 -13.69 -11.92 12.97
N VAL A 196 -13.26 -10.66 13.07
CA VAL A 196 -12.57 -10.11 14.26
C VAL A 196 -13.50 -10.03 15.47
N ASP A 197 -14.78 -9.74 15.26
CA ASP A 197 -15.80 -9.57 16.30
C ASP A 197 -17.02 -10.46 16.03
N ALA A 198 -16.80 -11.77 16.00
CA ALA A 198 -17.83 -12.78 15.71
C ALA A 198 -19.11 -12.66 16.56
N LYS A 199 -19.02 -12.06 17.76
CA LYS A 199 -20.17 -11.82 18.63
C LYS A 199 -21.18 -10.86 18.02
N SER A 200 -20.71 -9.82 17.32
CA SER A 200 -21.54 -8.77 16.73
C SER A 200 -22.08 -9.13 15.34
N ARG A 201 -21.67 -10.27 14.80
CA ARG A 201 -22.05 -10.74 13.46
C ARG A 201 -23.58 -10.88 13.35
N GLY A 202 -24.16 -10.27 12.32
CA GLY A 202 -25.59 -10.34 12.02
C GLY A 202 -26.51 -9.61 13.01
N GLN A 203 -25.98 -8.90 14.01
CA GLN A 203 -26.81 -8.17 14.98
C GLN A 203 -27.42 -6.88 14.41
N SER A 204 -26.68 -6.18 13.55
CA SER A 204 -27.12 -4.94 12.90
C SER A 204 -26.29 -4.66 11.64
N GLU A 205 -26.66 -3.64 10.87
CA GLU A 205 -25.80 -3.11 9.79
C GLU A 205 -24.50 -2.51 10.35
N SER A 206 -23.44 -2.47 9.53
CA SER A 206 -22.17 -1.87 9.94
C SER A 206 -22.33 -0.38 10.26
N ILE A 207 -21.50 0.15 11.16
CA ILE A 207 -21.56 1.55 11.58
C ILE A 207 -21.46 2.49 10.38
N CYS A 208 -20.58 2.22 9.42
CA CYS A 208 -20.42 3.04 8.24
C CYS A 208 -21.70 3.05 7.38
N ARG A 209 -22.36 1.90 7.20
CA ARG A 209 -23.63 1.80 6.45
C ARG A 209 -24.74 2.56 7.16
N ARG A 210 -24.81 2.44 8.49
CA ARG A 210 -25.77 3.16 9.31
C ARG A 210 -25.56 4.68 9.25
N LEU A 211 -24.31 5.14 9.26
CA LEU A 211 -23.96 6.55 9.11
C LEU A 211 -24.32 7.09 7.72
N LEU A 212 -24.16 6.29 6.67
CA LEU A 212 -24.54 6.68 5.30
C LEU A 212 -26.05 6.61 5.05
N ALA A 213 -26.79 5.77 5.77
CA ALA A 213 -28.22 5.55 5.55
C ALA A 213 -29.16 6.47 6.36
N ASP A 214 -28.69 7.06 7.46
CA ASP A 214 -29.51 7.84 8.41
C ASP A 214 -28.88 9.22 8.65
N ASP A 215 -28.99 10.09 7.64
CA ASP A 215 -28.18 11.30 7.37
C ASP A 215 -27.99 12.29 8.55
N GLN A 216 -28.70 12.15 9.68
CA GLN A 216 -28.59 13.09 10.80
C GLN A 216 -28.68 12.52 12.23
N LYS A 217 -28.86 11.20 12.43
CA LYS A 217 -29.16 10.70 13.79
C LYS A 217 -27.92 10.55 14.68
N PHE A 218 -26.74 10.28 14.10
CA PHE A 218 -25.53 9.97 14.85
C PHE A 218 -24.45 11.04 14.75
N LEU A 219 -24.16 11.51 13.53
CA LEU A 219 -23.20 12.58 13.26
C LEU A 219 -23.72 13.42 12.10
N PRO A 220 -23.63 14.76 12.16
CA PRO A 220 -24.02 15.60 11.03
C PRO A 220 -22.99 15.49 9.89
N VAL A 221 -23.50 15.33 8.67
CA VAL A 221 -22.70 15.40 7.44
C VAL A 221 -22.41 16.87 7.12
N VAL A 222 -21.12 17.20 6.94
CA VAL A 222 -20.65 18.55 6.60
C VAL A 222 -20.11 18.66 5.17
N TYR A 223 -19.84 17.53 4.53
CA TYR A 223 -19.46 17.43 3.13
C TYR A 223 -19.89 16.07 2.56
N SER A 224 -20.43 16.09 1.35
CA SER A 224 -20.81 14.88 0.60
C SER A 224 -20.62 15.14 -0.90
N HIS A 225 -19.62 14.52 -1.50
CA HIS A 225 -19.34 14.63 -2.94
C HIS A 225 -18.44 13.48 -3.39
N GLY A 226 -18.64 12.99 -4.63
CA GLY A 226 -17.72 12.02 -5.23
C GLY A 226 -17.58 10.69 -4.47
N GLY A 227 -18.58 10.32 -3.67
CA GLY A 227 -18.52 9.15 -2.78
C GLY A 227 -17.69 9.34 -1.50
N TYR A 228 -17.20 10.55 -1.21
CA TYR A 228 -16.61 10.92 0.07
C TYR A 228 -17.65 11.62 0.95
N PHE A 229 -17.79 11.13 2.19
CA PHE A 229 -18.68 11.72 3.19
C PHE A 229 -17.86 12.15 4.41
N VAL A 230 -17.96 13.42 4.78
CA VAL A 230 -17.30 13.96 5.98
C VAL A 230 -18.33 14.22 7.05
N PHE A 231 -18.16 13.56 8.19
CA PHE A 231 -18.98 13.69 9.38
C PHE A 231 -18.24 14.52 10.44
N LYS A 232 -18.93 15.47 11.07
CA LYS A 232 -18.36 16.24 12.17
C LYS A 232 -18.56 15.50 13.49
N VAL A 233 -17.47 15.24 14.21
CA VAL A 233 -17.43 14.49 15.48
C VAL A 233 -17.36 15.41 16.70
N GLN A 234 -16.61 16.52 16.61
CA GLN A 234 -16.44 17.57 17.63
C GLN A 234 -16.50 18.95 16.97
#